data_AF-A0A924V2N8-F1
#
_entry.id   AF-A0A924V2N8-F1
#
_cell.length_a   1.000
_cell.length_b   1.000
_cell.length_c   1.000
_cell.angle_alpha   90.00
_cell.angle_beta   90.00
_cell.angle_gamma   90.00
#
_symmetry.space_group_name_H-M   'P 1'
#
loop_
_entity.id
_entity.type
_entity.pdbx_description
1 polymer ?
#
loop_
_entity_poly.entity_id
_entity_poly.type
_entity_poly.pdbx_seq_one_letter_code
_entity_poly.pdbx_strand_id
1 'polypeptide(L)'
;MSTKDGGRSTHVRNGYRPNHFFDDWVFMGPIRLEDPLYPGESRKVNVAFIDVKELREKLIVGQEWRIQEGGHIVGKGIITNIGTLID
;
A
#
# COMPACT_ATOMS: atom_id res chain seq x y z
N MET A 1 5.05 -3.56 -8.51
CA MET A 1 6.28 -3.86 -9.29
C MET A 1 6.06 -5.12 -10.10
N SER A 2 6.73 -5.30 -11.24
CA SER A 2 6.64 -6.56 -11.99
C SER A 2 7.43 -7.68 -11.30
N THR A 3 7.16 -8.93 -11.65
CA THR A 3 7.97 -10.06 -11.17
C THR A 3 9.44 -9.96 -11.61
N LYS A 4 9.71 -9.38 -12.80
CA LYS A 4 11.07 -9.19 -13.31
C LYS A 4 11.87 -8.19 -12.48
N ASP A 5 11.17 -7.26 -11.82
CA ASP A 5 11.78 -6.22 -10.98
C ASP A 5 11.83 -6.62 -9.48
N GLY A 6 11.65 -7.90 -9.17
CA GLY A 6 11.66 -8.42 -7.80
C GLY A 6 10.33 -8.26 -7.06
N GLY A 7 9.24 -7.90 -7.76
CA GLY A 7 7.88 -7.91 -7.22
C GLY A 7 7.30 -9.32 -7.08
N ARG A 8 6.03 -9.40 -6.69
CA ARG A 8 5.32 -10.68 -6.55
C ARG A 8 5.26 -11.46 -7.87
N SER A 9 5.15 -12.78 -7.77
CA SER A 9 4.88 -13.68 -8.90
C SER A 9 3.39 -13.94 -9.14
N THR A 10 2.54 -13.61 -8.16
CA THR A 10 1.10 -13.83 -8.20
C THR A 10 0.34 -12.55 -7.85
N HIS A 11 -0.90 -12.46 -8.32
CA HIS A 11 -1.79 -11.34 -8.01
C HIS A 11 -2.10 -11.25 -6.51
N VAL A 12 -2.53 -10.06 -6.10
CA VAL A 12 -3.12 -9.81 -4.78
C VAL A 12 -4.63 -9.65 -4.92
N ARG A 13 -5.36 -9.88 -3.83
CA ARG A 13 -6.84 -9.81 -3.78
C ARG A 13 -7.28 -8.82 -2.70
N ASN A 14 -8.57 -8.52 -2.67
CA ASN A 14 -9.16 -7.66 -1.66
C ASN A 14 -8.74 -8.07 -0.24
N GLY A 15 -8.45 -7.08 0.61
CA GLY A 15 -8.03 -7.31 1.99
C GLY A 15 -6.56 -7.72 2.12
N TYR A 16 -5.76 -7.51 1.06
CA TYR A 16 -4.32 -7.72 1.09
C TYR A 16 -3.65 -6.85 2.17
N ARG A 17 -2.85 -7.45 3.07
CA ARG A 17 -2.25 -6.80 4.26
C ARG A 17 -0.72 -6.82 4.23
N PRO A 18 -0.08 -6.02 3.37
CA PRO A 18 1.37 -5.88 3.37
C PRO A 18 1.85 -4.96 4.50
N ASN A 19 3.18 -4.84 4.63
CA ASN A 19 3.78 -3.78 5.43
C ASN A 19 3.87 -2.49 4.61
N HIS A 20 3.33 -1.38 5.16
CA HIS A 20 3.40 -0.07 4.54
C HIS A 20 4.53 0.75 5.17
N PHE A 21 5.57 1.02 4.40
CA PHE A 21 6.75 1.75 4.84
C PHE A 21 6.66 3.21 4.41
N PHE A 22 6.55 4.10 5.38
CA PHE A 22 6.72 5.54 5.23
C PHE A 22 8.06 5.91 5.88
N ASP A 23 9.05 6.23 5.04
CA ASP A 23 10.46 6.31 5.45
C ASP A 23 10.91 4.98 6.10
N ASP A 24 11.30 5.02 7.38
CA ASP A 24 11.71 3.89 8.21
C ASP A 24 10.58 3.37 9.13
N TRP A 25 9.38 3.95 9.04
CA TRP A 25 8.24 3.57 9.87
C TRP A 25 7.33 2.59 9.15
N VAL A 26 6.87 1.57 9.88
CA VAL A 26 5.97 0.53 9.36
C VAL A 26 4.59 0.71 9.94
N PHE A 27 3.60 0.76 9.06
CA PHE A 27 2.20 0.82 9.42
C PHE A 27 1.42 -0.35 8.79
N MET A 28 0.34 -0.74 9.46
CA MET A 28 -0.53 -1.82 9.05
C MET A 28 -1.88 -1.28 8.57
N GLY A 29 -2.42 -1.92 7.53
CA GLY A 29 -3.76 -1.64 7.01
C GLY A 29 -4.03 -2.50 5.78
N PRO A 30 -5.25 -3.03 5.58
CA PRO A 30 -5.56 -3.73 4.34
C PRO A 30 -5.70 -2.76 3.17
N ILE A 31 -5.24 -3.20 2.00
CA ILE A 31 -5.57 -2.61 0.70
C ILE A 31 -6.92 -3.18 0.25
N ARG A 32 -7.87 -2.28 -0.03
CA ARG A 32 -9.18 -2.61 -0.58
C ARG A 32 -9.10 -2.67 -2.10
N LEU A 33 -9.53 -3.80 -2.67
CA LEU A 33 -9.51 -4.05 -4.10
C LEU A 33 -10.88 -4.57 -4.54
N GLU A 34 -11.38 -4.07 -5.66
CA GLU A 34 -12.58 -4.62 -6.32
C GLU A 34 -12.22 -5.91 -7.07
N ASP A 35 -11.19 -5.84 -7.91
CA ASP A 35 -10.63 -6.98 -8.65
C ASP A 35 -9.19 -7.30 -8.24
N PRO A 36 -8.70 -8.52 -8.50
CA PRO A 36 -7.29 -8.84 -8.37
C PRO A 36 -6.38 -7.82 -9.05
N LEU A 37 -5.22 -7.57 -8.44
CA LEU A 37 -4.17 -6.71 -8.98
C LEU A 37 -2.94 -7.56 -9.29
N TYR A 38 -2.53 -7.58 -10.55
CA TYR A 38 -1.42 -8.39 -11.03
C TYR A 38 -0.07 -7.65 -10.93
N PRO A 39 1.05 -8.38 -10.83
CA PRO A 39 2.37 -7.77 -10.84
C PRO A 39 2.59 -6.89 -12.08
N GLY A 40 3.10 -5.67 -11.88
CA GLY A 40 3.32 -4.67 -12.93
C GLY A 40 2.14 -3.73 -13.17
N GLU A 41 0.94 -4.04 -12.68
CA GLU A 41 -0.21 -3.15 -12.79
C GLU A 41 -0.14 -1.98 -11.79
N SER A 42 -0.84 -0.90 -12.12
CA SER A 42 -1.07 0.24 -11.24
C SER A 42 -2.56 0.55 -11.21
N ARG A 43 -3.11 0.84 -10.02
CA ARG A 43 -4.54 1.14 -9.83
C ARG A 43 -4.71 2.11 -8.66
N LYS A 44 -5.73 2.97 -8.73
CA LYS A 44 -6.20 3.72 -7.55
C LYS A 44 -6.92 2.75 -6.62
N VAL A 45 -6.53 2.75 -5.36
CA VAL A 45 -7.03 1.82 -4.33
C VAL A 45 -7.14 2.55 -3.01
N ASN A 46 -8.01 2.07 -2.14
CA ASN A 46 -8.13 2.58 -0.78
C ASN A 46 -7.29 1.71 0.17
N VAL A 47 -6.60 2.34 1.12
CA VAL A 47 -5.87 1.66 2.19
C VAL A 47 -6.48 2.06 3.53
N ALA A 48 -6.93 1.08 4.29
CA ALA A 48 -7.55 1.29 5.59
C ALA A 48 -6.49 1.15 6.70
N PHE A 49 -5.74 2.20 6.97
CA PHE A 49 -4.71 2.15 8.00
C PHE A 49 -5.29 2.04 9.41
N ILE A 50 -4.54 1.38 10.31
CA ILE A 50 -4.76 1.53 11.75
C ILE A 50 -4.41 2.96 12.13
N ASP A 51 -5.36 3.63 12.78
CA ASP A 51 -5.23 5.03 13.15
C ASP A 51 -4.30 5.20 14.36
N VAL A 52 -3.08 5.66 14.09
CA VAL A 52 -2.06 6.02 15.09
C VAL A 52 -1.52 7.41 14.79
N LYS A 53 -1.13 8.14 15.83
CA LYS A 53 -0.71 9.54 15.72
C LYS A 53 0.43 9.73 14.73
N GLU A 54 1.43 8.86 14.81
CA GLU A 54 2.65 8.87 14.00
C GLU A 54 2.36 8.71 12.51
N LEU A 55 1.31 7.96 12.16
CA LEU A 55 0.89 7.81 10.78
C LEU A 55 0.27 9.11 10.25
N ARG A 56 -0.57 9.78 11.06
CA ARG A 56 -1.27 11.00 10.63
C ARG A 56 -0.30 12.08 10.17
N GLU A 57 0.84 12.19 10.84
CA GLU A 57 1.91 13.14 10.52
C GLU A 57 2.64 12.79 9.21
N LYS A 58 2.51 11.55 8.71
CA LYS A 58 3.12 11.03 7.48
C LYS A 58 2.16 10.90 6.31
N LEU A 59 0.87 11.13 6.51
CA LEU A 59 -0.10 11.14 5.42
C LEU A 59 -0.08 12.53 4.77
N ILE A 60 0.69 12.67 3.68
CA ILE A 60 0.80 13.91 2.90
C ILE A 60 0.44 13.58 1.45
N VAL A 61 -0.51 14.31 0.86
CA VAL A 61 -0.86 14.14 -0.57
C VAL A 61 0.37 14.41 -1.44
N GLY A 62 0.64 13.52 -2.38
CA GLY A 62 1.83 13.51 -3.24
C GLY A 62 3.00 12.70 -2.67
N GLN A 63 2.96 12.30 -1.39
CA GLN A 63 4.02 11.48 -0.80
C GLN A 63 4.00 10.06 -1.36
N GLU A 64 5.18 9.57 -1.76
CA GLU A 64 5.38 8.18 -2.10
C GLU A 64 5.61 7.34 -0.83
N TRP A 65 5.14 6.10 -0.83
CA TRP A 65 5.46 5.12 0.21
C TRP A 65 5.77 3.75 -0.40
N ARG A 66 6.48 2.90 0.35
CA ARG A 66 6.86 1.56 -0.09
C ARG A 66 5.92 0.51 0.49
N ILE A 67 5.63 -0.52 -0.29
CA ILE A 67 4.85 -1.69 0.13
C ILE A 67 5.80 -2.88 0.13
N GLN A 68 5.92 -3.57 1.26
CA GLN A 68 6.87 -4.67 1.43
C GLN A 68 6.27 -5.96 1.98
N GLU A 69 6.91 -7.08 1.63
CA GLU A 69 6.67 -8.41 2.17
C GLU A 69 8.01 -9.11 2.43
N GLY A 70 8.23 -9.63 3.65
CA GLY A 70 9.45 -10.39 3.96
C GLY A 70 10.76 -9.64 3.68
N GLY A 71 10.77 -8.30 3.75
CA GLY A 71 11.92 -7.45 3.41
C GLY A 71 12.07 -7.11 1.93
N HIS A 72 11.18 -7.59 1.06
CA HIS A 72 11.17 -7.27 -0.36
C HIS A 72 10.17 -6.17 -0.66
N ILE A 73 10.57 -5.18 -1.47
CA ILE A 73 9.64 -4.19 -2.02
C ILE A 73 8.81 -4.87 -3.11
N VAL A 74 7.50 -4.90 -2.93
CA VAL A 74 6.56 -5.51 -3.88
C VAL A 74 5.72 -4.46 -4.62
N GLY A 75 5.65 -3.26 -4.06
CA GLY A 75 4.93 -2.12 -4.64
C GLY A 75 5.39 -0.79 -4.08
N LYS A 76 4.91 0.27 -4.72
CA LYS A 76 4.99 1.64 -4.24
C LYS A 76 3.61 2.26 -4.42
N GLY A 77 3.28 3.23 -3.59
CA GLY A 77 2.06 4.02 -3.72
C GLY A 77 2.38 5.51 -3.67
N ILE A 78 1.45 6.33 -4.16
CA ILE A 78 1.48 7.79 -4.05
C ILE A 78 0.15 8.22 -3.45
N ILE A 79 0.19 9.02 -2.38
CA ILE A 79 -1.04 9.46 -1.72
C ILE A 79 -1.73 10.46 -2.63
N THR A 80 -2.97 10.17 -3.02
CA THR A 80 -3.76 11.06 -3.90
C THR A 80 -4.89 11.77 -3.16
N ASN A 81 -5.34 11.21 -2.04
CA ASN A 81 -6.34 11.78 -1.16
C ASN A 81 -6.18 11.19 0.26
N ILE A 82 -6.59 11.95 1.27
CA ILE A 82 -6.64 11.52 2.67
C ILE A 82 -8.06 11.80 3.15
N GLY A 83 -8.70 10.78 3.69
CA GLY A 83 -10.06 10.88 4.20
C GLY A 83 -10.35 9.79 5.20
N THR A 84 -11.54 9.88 5.80
CA THR A 84 -12.10 8.80 6.61
C THR A 84 -12.78 7.82 5.68
N LEU A 85 -12.48 6.53 5.82
CA LEU A 85 -13.30 5.50 5.16
C LEU A 85 -14.64 5.46 5.88
N ILE A 86 -15.70 5.77 5.12
CA ILE A 86 -17.07 5.56 5.56
C ILE A 86 -17.44 4.20 4.99
N ASP A 87 -17.64 3.22 5.88
CA ASP A 87 -18.08 1.87 5.52
C ASP A 87 -19.53 1.87 5.00
#